data_AF-A0A371CV38-F1
#
_entry.id   AF-A0A371CV38-F1
#
_cell.length_a   1.000
_cell.length_b   1.000
_cell.length_c   1.000
_cell.angle_alpha   90.00
_cell.angle_beta   90.00
_cell.angle_gamma   90.00
#
_symmetry.space_group_name_H-M   'P 1'
#
loop_
_entity.id
_entity.type
_entity.pdbx_description
1 polymer ?
#
loop_
_entity_poly.entity_id
_entity_poly.type
_entity_poly.pdbx_seq_one_letter_code
_entity_poly.pdbx_strand_id
1 'polypeptide(L)'
;LRTRGVPAEYVRWLRAKLTGRRTTLKFDDFASDPFLIERGIDQGCPLSVILYAFYNAALIEAADPKKGETAEGSMDDVAVLVTGSTF
;
A
#
# COMPACT_ATOMS: atom_id res chain seq x y z
N LEU A 1 -4.85 2.39 8.54
CA LEU A 1 -6.15 3.12 8.42
C LEU A 1 -6.76 3.45 9.78
N ARG A 2 -7.24 2.46 10.56
CA ARG A 2 -7.83 2.72 11.91
C ARG A 2 -6.85 3.41 12.86
N THR A 3 -5.62 2.91 12.91
CA THR A 3 -4.49 3.49 13.67
C THR A 3 -4.12 4.90 13.22
N ARG A 4 -4.55 5.31 12.02
CA ARG A 4 -4.27 6.61 11.41
C ARG A 4 -5.49 7.54 11.46
N GLY A 5 -6.49 7.24 12.30
CA GLY A 5 -7.64 8.11 12.55
C GLY A 5 -8.69 8.15 11.44
N VAL A 6 -8.63 7.26 10.44
CA VAL A 6 -9.63 7.22 9.36
C VAL A 6 -10.99 6.79 9.94
N PRO A 7 -12.08 7.55 9.71
CA PRO A 7 -13.40 7.23 10.23
C PRO A 7 -13.87 5.81 9.87
N ALA A 8 -14.60 5.19 10.80
CA ALA A 8 -14.97 3.78 10.71
C ALA A 8 -15.88 3.49 9.51
N GLU A 9 -16.68 4.46 9.09
CA GLU A 9 -17.56 4.43 7.92
C GLU A 9 -16.76 4.13 6.66
N TYR A 10 -15.67 4.88 6.44
CA TYR A 10 -14.80 4.70 5.29
C TYR A 10 -14.05 3.36 5.36
N VAL A 11 -13.59 2.96 6.55
CA VAL A 11 -12.93 1.65 6.72
C VAL A 11 -13.89 0.49 6.40
N ARG A 12 -15.15 0.58 6.83
CA ARG A 12 -16.18 -0.42 6.51
C ARG A 12 -16.48 -0.45 5.01
N TRP A 13 -16.65 0.72 4.40
CA TRP A 13 -16.88 0.83 2.96
C TRP A 13 -15.71 0.25 2.14
N LEU A 14 -14.46 0.58 2.51
CA LEU A 14 -13.26 0.02 1.86
C LEU A 14 -13.18 -1.49 2.00
N ARG A 15 -13.55 -2.05 3.17
CA ARG A 15 -13.62 -3.49 3.35
C ARG A 15 -14.65 -4.11 2.41
N ALA A 16 -15.84 -3.52 2.30
CA ALA A 16 -16.86 -3.99 1.38
C ALA A 16 -16.37 -3.93 -0.09
N LYS A 17 -15.75 -2.81 -0.49
CA LYS A 17 -15.15 -2.64 -1.83
C LYS A 17 -14.14 -3.74 -2.18
N LEU A 18 -13.29 -4.12 -1.22
CA LEU A 18 -12.19 -5.04 -1.49
C LEU A 18 -12.56 -6.53 -1.30
N THR A 19 -13.74 -6.83 -0.77
CA THR A 19 -14.19 -8.21 -0.48
C THR A 19 -14.87 -8.83 -1.70
N GLY A 20 -14.59 -10.10 -1.97
CA GLY A 20 -15.31 -10.87 -3.01
C GLY A 20 -15.00 -10.45 -4.45
N ARG A 21 -13.94 -9.66 -4.67
CA ARG A 21 -13.52 -9.23 -6.01
C ARG A 21 -13.10 -10.44 -6.82
N ARG A 22 -13.58 -10.52 -8.07
CA ARG A 22 -13.12 -11.50 -9.06
C ARG A 22 -12.56 -10.78 -10.26
N THR A 23 -11.56 -11.37 -10.90
CA THR A 23 -10.98 -10.84 -12.14
C THR A 23 -10.81 -11.94 -13.16
N THR A 24 -10.62 -11.53 -14.40
CA THR A 24 -10.20 -12.37 -15.52
C THR A 24 -8.88 -11.83 -16.05
N LEU A 25 -7.94 -12.72 -16.33
CA LEU A 25 -6.72 -12.36 -17.06
C LEU A 25 -7.01 -12.46 -18.56
N LYS A 26 -6.59 -11.45 -19.31
CA LYS A 26 -6.76 -11.41 -20.77
C LYS A 26 -5.43 -11.06 -21.43
N PHE A 27 -4.99 -11.91 -22.37
CA PHE A 27 -3.77 -11.73 -23.16
C PHE A 27 -4.06 -12.21 -24.59
N ASP A 28 -3.80 -11.38 -25.60
CA ASP A 28 -4.05 -11.69 -27.02
C ASP A 28 -5.43 -12.32 -27.27
N ASP A 29 -5.46 -13.61 -27.63
CA ASP A 29 -6.66 -14.41 -27.90
C ASP A 29 -7.12 -15.28 -26.70
N PHE A 30 -6.41 -15.23 -25.57
CA PHE A 30 -6.74 -15.94 -24.35
C PHE A 30 -7.47 -15.07 -23.33
N ALA A 31 -8.50 -15.64 -22.69
CA ALA A 31 -9.14 -15.11 -21.50
C ALA A 31 -9.31 -16.21 -20.46
N SER A 32 -8.91 -15.96 -19.22
CA SER A 32 -9.10 -16.92 -18.13
C SER A 32 -10.55 -16.95 -17.65
N ASP A 33 -10.93 -18.05 -16.99
CA ASP A 33 -12.13 -18.03 -16.16
C ASP A 33 -11.99 -17.00 -15.03
N PRO A 34 -13.10 -16.40 -14.54
CA PRO A 34 -13.05 -15.46 -13.43
C PRO A 34 -12.59 -16.15 -12.14
N PHE A 35 -11.55 -15.62 -11.49
CA PHE A 35 -11.04 -16.13 -10.22
C PHE A 35 -11.05 -15.06 -9.13
N LEU A 36 -11.01 -15.49 -7.87
CA LEU A 36 -11.08 -14.60 -6.70
C LEU A 36 -9.74 -13.87 -6.49
N ILE A 37 -9.83 -12.56 -6.21
CA ILE A 37 -8.70 -11.75 -5.76
C ILE A 37 -8.71 -11.68 -4.24
N GLU A 38 -7.85 -12.49 -3.61
CA GLU A 38 -7.75 -12.55 -2.15
C GLU A 38 -6.97 -11.37 -1.55
N ARG A 39 -6.06 -10.76 -2.31
CA ARG A 39 -5.11 -9.76 -1.82
C ARG A 39 -4.90 -8.63 -2.82
N GLY A 40 -4.40 -7.51 -2.33
CA GLY A 40 -4.09 -6.32 -3.12
C GLY A 40 -5.26 -5.35 -3.24
N ILE A 41 -5.02 -4.26 -3.95
CA ILE A 41 -5.96 -3.16 -4.25
C ILE A 41 -6.04 -2.98 -5.76
N ASP A 42 -7.08 -2.30 -6.25
CA ASP A 42 -7.34 -2.22 -7.69
C ASP A 42 -6.31 -1.30 -8.37
N GLN A 43 -5.59 -1.83 -9.36
CA GLN A 43 -4.68 -1.02 -10.16
C GLN A 43 -5.47 -0.08 -11.09
N GLY A 44 -4.94 1.12 -11.31
CA GLY A 44 -5.63 2.18 -12.07
C GLY A 44 -6.71 2.94 -11.28
N CYS A 45 -7.02 2.54 -10.04
CA CYS A 45 -7.91 3.30 -9.18
C CYS A 45 -7.12 4.40 -8.43
N PRO A 46 -7.49 5.70 -8.56
CA PRO A 46 -6.78 6.79 -7.86
C PRO A 46 -6.76 6.62 -6.33
N LEU A 47 -7.82 6.04 -5.76
CA LEU A 47 -7.88 5.78 -4.31
C LEU A 47 -6.83 4.75 -3.87
N SER A 48 -6.45 3.81 -4.73
CA SER A 48 -5.45 2.78 -4.40
C SER A 48 -4.09 3.40 -4.06
N VAL A 49 -3.70 4.48 -4.73
CA VAL A 49 -2.46 5.22 -4.45
C VAL A 49 -2.47 5.77 -3.02
N ILE A 50 -3.57 6.39 -2.60
CA ILE A 50 -3.73 6.94 -1.25
C ILE A 50 -3.69 5.83 -0.20
N LEU A 51 -4.38 4.71 -0.46
CA LEU A 51 -4.39 3.56 0.44
C LEU A 51 -3.00 2.94 0.58
N TYR A 52 -2.22 2.94 -0.50
CA TYR A 52 -0.86 2.44 -0.49
C TYR A 52 0.06 3.33 0.35
N ALA A 53 -0.09 4.66 0.29
CA ALA A 53 0.63 5.57 1.18
C ALA A 53 0.33 5.29 2.68
N PHE A 54 -0.93 5.01 3.03
CA PHE A 54 -1.28 4.61 4.40
C PHE A 54 -0.66 3.27 4.83
N TYR A 55 -0.46 2.35 3.88
CA TYR A 55 0.15 1.05 4.12
C TYR A 55 1.66 1.19 4.34
N ASN A 56 2.35 1.94 3.47
CA ASN A 56 3.80 2.12 3.52
C ASN A 56 4.28 3.13 4.58
N ALA A 57 3.43 4.01 5.08
CA ALA A 57 3.87 5.06 6.00
C ALA A 57 4.53 4.52 7.29
N ALA A 58 4.18 3.32 7.77
CA ALA A 58 4.85 2.73 8.93
C ALA A 58 6.33 2.40 8.66
N LEU A 59 6.69 2.12 7.40
CA LEU A 59 8.07 1.90 6.98
C LEU A 59 8.90 3.18 7.02
N ILE A 60 8.29 4.31 6.61
CA ILE A 60 8.94 5.63 6.67
C ILE A 60 9.08 6.09 8.13
N GLU A 61 8.03 5.92 8.92
CA GLU A 61 7.99 6.28 10.35
C GLU A 61 8.92 5.42 11.23
N ALA A 62 9.45 4.32 10.70
CA ALA A 62 10.38 3.46 11.44
C ALA A 62 11.79 4.04 11.55
N ALA A 63 12.18 4.96 10.65
CA ALA A 63 13.47 5.64 10.75
C ALA A 63 13.49 6.64 11.92
N ASP A 64 14.58 6.64 12.69
CA ASP A 64 14.77 7.57 13.80
C ASP A 64 15.83 8.64 13.47
N PRO A 65 15.42 9.88 13.12
CA PRO A 65 16.35 10.97 12.85
C PRO A 65 17.31 11.26 14.00
N LYS A 66 16.95 10.95 15.25
CA LYS A 66 17.82 11.14 16.41
C LYS A 66 18.99 10.15 16.45
N LYS A 67 18.88 9.03 15.74
CA LYS A 67 19.93 8.03 15.56
C LYS A 67 20.70 8.21 14.25
N GLY A 68 20.45 9.29 13.51
CA GLY A 68 21.05 9.52 12.20
C GLY A 68 20.41 8.69 11.09
N GLU A 69 19.19 8.21 11.28
CA GLU A 69 18.42 7.46 10.29
C GLU A 69 17.35 8.38 9.66
N THR A 70 17.23 8.37 8.34
CA THR A 70 16.13 9.02 7.62
C THR A 70 15.55 8.07 6.58
N ALA A 71 14.27 8.22 6.27
CA ALA A 71 13.62 7.43 5.24
C ALA A 71 12.77 8.32 4.33
N GLU A 72 12.84 8.06 3.03
CA GLU A 72 12.05 8.73 2.00
C GLU A 72 11.37 7.68 1.13
N GLY A 73 10.10 7.90 0.81
CA GLY A 73 9.28 6.95 0.07
C GLY A 73 8.62 7.57 -1.16
N SER A 74 8.67 6.85 -2.28
CA SER A 74 7.96 7.17 -3.51
C SER A 74 7.21 5.93 -3.98
N MET A 75 5.90 5.91 -3.75
CA MET A 75 5.07 4.74 -4.01
C MET A 75 5.71 3.48 -3.41
N ASP A 76 6.21 2.58 -4.26
CA ASP A 76 6.80 1.28 -3.94
C ASP A 76 8.30 1.35 -3.59
N ASP A 77 8.98 2.43 -3.97
CA ASP A 77 10.38 2.66 -3.62
C ASP A 77 10.49 3.33 -2.25
N VAL A 78 11.36 2.79 -1.40
CA VAL A 78 11.74 3.41 -0.13
C VAL A 78 13.25 3.39 0.00
N ALA A 79 13.82 4.57 0.24
CA ALA A 79 15.23 4.74 0.57
C ALA A 79 15.36 5.01 2.07
N VAL A 80 16.18 4.20 2.76
CA VAL A 80 16.58 4.44 4.15
C VAL A 80 18.05 4.84 4.16
N LEU A 81 18.35 6.02 4.69
CA LEU A 81 19.69 6.56 4.84
C LEU A 81 20.09 6.46 6.31
N VAL A 82 21.33 6.02 6.57
CA VAL A 82 21.86 5.89 7.92
C VAL A 82 23.25 6.52 7.97
N THR A 83 23.49 7.36 8.98
CA THR A 83 24.80 7.97 9.23
C THR A 83 25.48 7.30 10.41
N GLY A 84 26.63 6.66 10.17
CA GLY A 84 27.45 6.09 11.24
C GLY A 84 28.17 7.16 12.07
N SER A 85 28.39 6.88 13.35
CA SER A 85 29.10 7.80 14.26
C SER A 85 30.61 7.87 14.01
N THR A 86 31.17 6.90 13.29
CA THR A 86 32.61 6.76 13.01
C THR A 86 32.83 6.21 11.61
N PHE A 87 34.02 6.45 11.05
CA PHE A 87 34.50 5.86 9.79
C PHE A 87 35.16 4.49 10.01
#